data_AF-A0A7Z9MWK8-F1
#
_entry.id   AF-A0A7Z9MWK8-F1
#
_cell.length_a   1.000
_cell.length_b   1.000
_cell.length_c   1.000
_cell.angle_alpha   90.00
_cell.angle_beta   90.00
_cell.angle_gamma   90.00
#
_symmetry.space_group_name_H-M   'P 1'
#
loop_
_entity.id
_entity.type
_entity.pdbx_description
1 polymer ?
#
loop_
_entity_poly.entity_id
_entity_poly.type
_entity_poly.pdbx_seq_one_letter_code
_entity_poly.pdbx_strand_id
1 'polypeptide(L)'
;MQPCYSFLNIIYREVAGLSLARQGRTEKAQALFDEAIALTDAQLPPRGSANPYKPAYELYGEVMLAQGQAEKAIELFSESLLRTPNKSWSVLGLARSYAAQGLSDQAREQYQKLTQILVDDQLPGYQEALSYLAAGGD
;
A
#
# COMPACT_ATOMS: atom_id res chain seq x y z
N MET A 1 14.32 -25.20 -7.18
CA MET A 1 15.00 -23.88 -7.11
C MET A 1 14.30 -22.99 -8.13
N GLN A 2 13.31 -22.18 -7.72
CA GLN A 2 12.66 -21.29 -8.68
C GLN A 2 13.65 -20.17 -9.05
N PRO A 3 13.91 -19.93 -10.35
CA PRO A 3 15.05 -19.12 -10.78
C PRO A 3 14.85 -17.63 -10.49
N CYS A 4 15.98 -16.91 -10.45
CA CYS A 4 16.22 -15.49 -10.14
C CYS A 4 15.32 -14.44 -10.86
N TYR A 5 14.38 -14.86 -11.72
CA TYR A 5 13.51 -14.01 -12.53
C TYR A 5 12.15 -13.69 -11.87
N SER A 6 11.86 -14.17 -10.65
CA SER A 6 10.55 -13.96 -10.02
C SER A 6 10.26 -12.47 -9.75
N PHE A 7 11.25 -11.73 -9.25
CA PHE A 7 11.11 -10.29 -9.01
C PHE A 7 10.91 -9.48 -10.28
N LEU A 8 11.64 -9.81 -11.35
CA LEU A 8 11.46 -9.14 -12.64
C LEU A 8 10.05 -9.35 -13.19
N ASN A 9 9.48 -10.55 -13.00
CA ASN A 9 8.12 -10.86 -13.43
C ASN A 9 7.04 -10.11 -12.61
N ILE A 10 7.28 -9.86 -11.32
CA ILE A 10 6.42 -9.04 -10.47
C ILE A 10 6.47 -7.59 -10.96
N ILE A 11 7.67 -7.01 -11.07
CA ILE A 11 7.86 -5.61 -11.47
C ILE A 11 7.29 -5.34 -12.87
N TYR A 12 7.49 -6.28 -13.81
CA TYR A 12 6.91 -6.17 -15.15
C TYR A 12 5.38 -6.01 -15.09
N ARG A 13 4.71 -6.82 -14.28
CA ARG A 13 3.25 -6.79 -14.11
C ARG A 13 2.79 -5.52 -13.40
N GLU A 14 3.51 -5.09 -12.38
CA GLU A 14 3.24 -3.83 -11.68
C GLU A 14 3.29 -2.63 -12.64
N VAL A 15 4.36 -2.52 -13.43
CA VAL A 15 4.53 -1.42 -14.39
C VAL A 15 3.48 -1.48 -15.51
N ALA A 16 3.20 -2.68 -16.03
CA ALA A 16 2.18 -2.87 -17.04
C ALA A 16 0.77 -2.56 -16.48
N GLY A 17 0.48 -2.96 -15.25
CA GLY A 17 -0.74 -2.66 -14.52
C GLY A 17 -0.94 -1.16 -14.32
N LEU A 18 0.10 -0.44 -13.87
CA LEU A 18 0.08 1.02 -13.75
C LEU A 18 -0.19 1.72 -15.09
N SER A 19 0.46 1.27 -16.17
CA SER A 19 0.26 1.82 -17.51
C SER A 19 -1.20 1.66 -17.97
N LEU A 20 -1.80 0.49 -17.74
CA LEU A 20 -3.20 0.24 -18.08
C LEU A 20 -4.17 1.01 -17.20
N ALA A 21 -3.89 1.13 -15.90
CA ALA A 21 -4.69 1.91 -14.96
C ALA A 21 -4.76 3.38 -15.39
N ARG A 22 -3.61 3.96 -15.80
CA ARG A 22 -3.54 5.34 -16.32
C ARG A 22 -4.33 5.53 -17.63
N GLN A 23 -4.47 4.47 -18.43
CA GLN A 23 -5.29 4.48 -19.64
C GLN A 23 -6.79 4.24 -19.36
N GLY A 24 -7.20 4.11 -18.10
CA GLY A 24 -8.58 3.79 -17.72
C GLY A 24 -8.98 2.34 -18.01
N ARG A 25 -8.02 1.47 -18.34
CA ARG A 25 -8.25 0.04 -18.64
C ARG A 25 -8.24 -0.76 -17.34
N THR A 26 -9.14 -0.42 -16.43
CA THR A 26 -9.15 -0.84 -15.02
C THR A 26 -9.11 -2.35 -14.85
N GLU A 27 -10.00 -3.11 -15.50
CA GLU A 27 -10.04 -4.57 -15.37
C GLU A 27 -8.72 -5.25 -15.76
N LYS A 28 -8.09 -4.80 -16.85
CA LYS A 28 -6.82 -5.35 -17.32
C LYS A 28 -5.67 -4.95 -16.40
N ALA A 29 -5.73 -3.76 -15.80
CA ALA A 29 -4.77 -3.34 -14.80
C ALA A 29 -4.86 -4.20 -13.54
N GLN A 30 -6.07 -4.41 -13.03
CA GLN A 30 -6.35 -5.24 -11.86
C GLN A 30 -5.85 -6.68 -12.07
N ALA A 31 -6.14 -7.29 -13.22
CA ALA A 31 -5.64 -8.62 -13.55
C ALA A 31 -4.10 -8.73 -13.47
N LEU A 32 -3.36 -7.71 -13.93
CA LEU A 32 -1.90 -7.71 -13.82
C LEU A 32 -1.42 -7.54 -12.38
N PHE A 33 -2.09 -6.71 -11.57
CA PHE A 33 -1.78 -6.59 -10.15
C PHE A 33 -2.07 -7.89 -9.39
N ASP A 34 -3.17 -8.57 -9.71
CA ASP A 34 -3.50 -9.87 -9.11
C ASP A 34 -2.45 -10.94 -9.46
N GLU A 35 -1.96 -10.97 -10.71
CA GLU A 35 -0.84 -11.83 -11.08
C GLU A 35 0.45 -11.48 -10.32
N ALA A 36 0.73 -10.19 -10.09
CA ALA A 36 1.89 -9.74 -9.32
C ALA A 36 1.79 -10.17 -7.84
N ILE A 37 0.59 -10.10 -7.26
CA ILE A 37 0.31 -10.61 -5.91
C ILE A 37 0.50 -12.12 -5.86
N ALA A 38 -0.06 -12.88 -6.81
CA ALA A 38 0.08 -14.34 -6.83
C ALA A 38 1.56 -14.79 -6.86
N LEU A 39 2.39 -14.07 -7.63
CA LEU A 39 3.84 -14.30 -7.66
C LEU A 39 4.54 -13.88 -6.37
N THR A 40 4.03 -12.85 -5.69
CA THR A 40 4.53 -12.39 -4.39
C THR A 40 4.17 -13.39 -3.27
N ASP A 41 2.97 -13.95 -3.29
CA ASP A 41 2.52 -14.93 -2.29
C ASP A 41 3.19 -16.29 -2.43
N ALA A 42 3.58 -16.65 -3.65
CA ALA A 42 4.43 -17.81 -3.88
C ALA A 42 5.83 -17.66 -3.26
N GLN A 43 6.24 -16.44 -2.88
CA GLN A 43 7.50 -16.18 -2.19
C GLN A 43 7.31 -16.18 -0.67
N LEU A 44 8.35 -16.63 0.03
CA LEU A 44 8.42 -16.47 1.48
C LEU A 44 8.31 -14.97 1.84
N PRO A 45 7.60 -14.63 2.93
CA PRO A 45 7.61 -13.28 3.45
C PRO A 45 9.05 -12.77 3.64
N PRO A 46 9.30 -11.46 3.47
CA PRO A 46 10.63 -10.89 3.61
C PRO A 46 11.28 -11.26 4.95
N ARG A 47 12.52 -11.76 4.91
CA ARG A 47 13.34 -12.05 6.09
C ARG A 47 14.62 -11.24 5.98
N GLY A 48 14.78 -10.19 6.79
CA GLY A 48 15.98 -9.36 6.78
C GLY A 48 15.89 -8.16 5.83
N SER A 49 16.96 -7.90 5.07
CA SER A 49 17.20 -6.61 4.41
C SER A 49 16.03 -6.12 3.55
N ALA A 50 15.82 -4.81 3.56
CA ALA A 50 14.77 -4.16 2.82
C ALA A 50 14.81 -4.57 1.33
N ASN A 51 13.67 -5.04 0.82
CA ASN A 51 13.47 -5.17 -0.61
C ASN A 51 13.52 -3.74 -1.21
N PRO A 52 14.41 -3.45 -2.18
CA PRO A 52 14.50 -2.11 -2.77
C PRO A 52 13.26 -1.74 -3.60
N TYR A 53 12.41 -2.70 -3.94
CA TYR A 53 11.21 -2.49 -4.74
C TYR A 53 9.96 -2.35 -3.86
N LYS A 54 8.98 -1.60 -4.37
CA LYS A 54 7.68 -1.44 -3.72
C LYS A 54 6.94 -2.79 -3.70
N PRO A 55 6.37 -3.23 -2.57
CA PRO A 55 5.58 -4.46 -2.54
C PRO A 55 4.31 -4.36 -3.40
N ALA A 56 3.95 -5.46 -4.08
CA ALA A 56 2.79 -5.52 -4.97
C ALA A 56 1.48 -5.08 -4.30
N TYR A 57 1.23 -5.52 -3.07
CA TYR A 57 0.07 -5.10 -2.27
C TYR A 57 0.04 -3.59 -2.02
N GLU A 58 1.17 -3.00 -1.63
CA GLU A 58 1.29 -1.56 -1.35
C GLU A 58 1.03 -0.75 -2.62
N LEU A 59 1.61 -1.16 -3.76
CA LEU A 59 1.40 -0.48 -5.04
C LEU A 59 -0.04 -0.60 -5.53
N TYR A 60 -0.63 -1.79 -5.47
CA TYR A 60 -2.00 -1.99 -5.93
C TYR A 60 -2.99 -1.22 -5.05
N GLY A 61 -2.77 -1.19 -3.72
CA GLY A 61 -3.57 -0.41 -2.78
C GLY A 61 -3.60 1.08 -3.14
N GLU A 62 -2.47 1.66 -3.51
CA GLU A 62 -2.40 3.06 -3.96
C GLU A 62 -3.20 3.30 -5.24
N VAL A 63 -3.13 2.38 -6.20
CA VAL A 63 -3.90 2.48 -7.44
C VAL A 63 -5.40 2.41 -7.17
N MET A 64 -5.84 1.50 -6.29
CA MET A 64 -7.25 1.38 -5.90
C MET A 64 -7.73 2.64 -5.17
N LEU A 65 -6.94 3.16 -4.23
CA LEU A 65 -7.27 4.38 -3.52
C LEU A 65 -7.37 5.59 -4.48
N ALA A 66 -6.43 5.72 -5.43
CA ALA A 66 -6.46 6.79 -6.44
C ALA A 66 -7.66 6.69 -7.39
N GLN A 67 -8.25 5.51 -7.55
CA GLN A 67 -9.48 5.27 -8.31
C GLN A 67 -10.76 5.41 -7.46
N GLY A 68 -10.64 5.81 -6.20
CA GLY A 68 -11.77 5.93 -5.27
C GLY A 68 -12.27 4.58 -4.72
N GLN A 69 -11.56 3.49 -4.97
CA GLN A 69 -11.89 2.15 -4.47
C GLN A 69 -11.27 1.91 -3.09
N ALA A 70 -11.68 2.74 -2.13
CA ALA A 70 -11.07 2.77 -0.80
C ALA A 70 -11.26 1.44 -0.02
N GLU A 71 -12.38 0.75 -0.19
CA GLU A 71 -12.60 -0.57 0.42
C GLU A 71 -11.56 -1.60 -0.04
N LYS A 72 -11.30 -1.67 -1.35
CA LYS A 72 -10.27 -2.57 -1.89
C LYS A 72 -8.87 -2.17 -1.45
N ALA A 73 -8.60 -0.87 -1.33
CA ALA A 73 -7.33 -0.37 -0.82
C ALA A 73 -7.10 -0.78 0.65
N ILE A 74 -8.14 -0.77 1.50
CA ILE A 74 -8.06 -1.26 2.89
C ILE A 74 -7.62 -2.73 2.92
N GLU A 75 -8.22 -3.60 2.11
CA GLU A 75 -7.83 -5.02 2.01
C GLU A 75 -6.35 -5.15 1.64
N LEU A 76 -5.92 -4.46 0.58
CA LEU A 76 -4.57 -4.56 0.04
C LEU A 76 -3.51 -4.04 1.01
N PHE A 77 -3.73 -2.90 1.65
CA PHE A 77 -2.80 -2.38 2.65
C PHE A 77 -2.77 -3.24 3.91
N SER A 78 -3.90 -3.83 4.31
CA SER A 78 -3.95 -4.76 5.45
C SER A 78 -3.10 -6.01 5.17
N GLU A 79 -3.24 -6.62 3.99
CA GLU A 79 -2.41 -7.74 3.56
C GLU A 79 -0.92 -7.36 3.47
N SER A 80 -0.61 -6.17 2.97
CA SER A 80 0.76 -5.65 2.97
C SER A 80 1.35 -5.61 4.39
N LEU A 81 0.56 -5.21 5.39
CA LEU A 81 1.01 -5.09 6.78
C LEU A 81 1.11 -6.44 7.49
N LEU A 82 0.32 -7.46 7.08
CA LEU A 82 0.52 -8.84 7.53
C LEU A 82 1.87 -9.39 7.06
N ARG A 83 2.28 -9.08 5.83
CA ARG A 83 3.58 -9.52 5.28
C ARG A 83 4.76 -8.71 5.81
N THR A 84 4.57 -7.42 6.05
CA THR A 84 5.62 -6.53 6.56
C THR A 84 5.04 -5.56 7.60
N PRO A 85 5.02 -5.97 8.88
CA PRO A 85 4.51 -5.13 9.95
C PRO A 85 5.23 -3.78 10.00
N ASN A 86 4.47 -2.72 10.30
CA ASN A 86 4.97 -1.34 10.46
C ASN A 86 5.64 -0.74 9.22
N LYS A 87 5.33 -1.25 8.01
CA LYS A 87 5.72 -0.60 6.76
C LYS A 87 5.01 0.77 6.65
N SER A 88 5.76 1.86 6.78
CA SER A 88 5.20 3.22 6.92
C SER A 88 4.25 3.60 5.77
N TRP A 89 4.60 3.26 4.54
CA TRP A 89 3.77 3.56 3.36
C TRP A 89 2.45 2.79 3.36
N SER A 90 2.45 1.51 3.73
CA SER A 90 1.21 0.73 3.90
C SER A 90 0.35 1.24 5.07
N VAL A 91 0.96 1.69 6.18
CA VAL A 91 0.22 2.31 7.29
C VAL A 91 -0.45 3.62 6.83
N LEU A 92 0.29 4.47 6.11
CA LEU A 92 -0.25 5.71 5.54
C LEU A 92 -1.39 5.43 4.55
N GLY A 93 -1.19 4.46 3.64
CA GLY A 93 -2.20 4.02 2.69
C GLY A 93 -3.48 3.54 3.36
N LEU A 94 -3.34 2.72 4.42
CA LEU A 94 -4.47 2.23 5.20
C LEU A 94 -5.21 3.37 5.92
N ALA A 95 -4.47 4.33 6.51
CA ALA A 95 -5.04 5.50 7.16
C ALA A 95 -5.87 6.35 6.19
N ARG A 96 -5.32 6.65 5.00
CA ARG A 96 -6.02 7.38 3.94
C ARG A 96 -7.25 6.62 3.42
N SER A 97 -7.15 5.31 3.30
CA SER A 97 -8.26 4.47 2.82
C SER A 97 -9.41 4.43 3.82
N TYR A 98 -9.12 4.33 5.12
CA TYR A 98 -10.14 4.48 6.17
C TYR A 98 -10.76 5.88 6.17
N ALA A 99 -9.96 6.93 6.04
CA ALA A 99 -10.46 8.30 5.97
C ALA A 99 -11.40 8.50 4.77
N ALA A 100 -11.05 7.96 3.60
CA ALA A 100 -11.87 8.03 2.40
C ALA A 100 -13.22 7.29 2.54
N GLN A 101 -13.30 6.26 3.39
CA GLN A 101 -14.54 5.55 3.73
C GLN A 101 -15.34 6.22 4.86
N GLY A 102 -14.85 7.33 5.43
CA GLY A 102 -15.47 7.98 6.60
C GLY A 102 -15.27 7.20 7.91
N LEU A 103 -14.35 6.23 7.93
CA LEU A 103 -14.00 5.41 9.09
C LEU A 103 -12.97 6.13 9.96
N SER A 104 -13.41 7.24 10.57
CA SER A 104 -12.54 8.21 11.24
C SER A 104 -11.71 7.61 12.37
N ASP A 105 -12.29 6.72 13.18
CA ASP A 105 -11.60 6.12 14.32
C ASP A 105 -10.43 5.22 13.86
N GLN A 106 -10.68 4.35 12.88
CA GLN A 106 -9.63 3.51 12.30
C GLN A 106 -8.56 4.34 11.58
N ALA A 107 -8.96 5.41 10.89
CA ALA A 107 -8.01 6.33 10.27
C ALA A 107 -7.10 6.99 11.30
N ARG A 108 -7.67 7.50 12.42
CA ARG A 108 -6.90 8.10 13.52
C ARG A 108 -5.92 7.10 14.13
N GLU A 109 -6.35 5.86 14.37
CA GLU A 109 -5.47 4.81 14.88
C GLU A 109 -4.25 4.59 13.97
N GLN A 110 -4.47 4.49 12.65
CA GLN A 110 -3.36 4.27 11.72
C GLN A 110 -2.46 5.51 11.57
N TYR A 111 -3.01 6.73 11.60
CA TYR A 111 -2.19 7.94 11.60
C TYR A 111 -1.36 8.09 12.89
N GLN A 112 -1.92 7.74 14.06
CA GLN A 112 -1.16 7.68 15.32
C GLN A 112 -0.02 6.65 15.24
N LYS A 113 -0.29 5.48 14.66
CA LYS A 113 0.75 4.47 14.43
C LYS A 113 1.82 5.00 13.48
N LEU A 114 1.45 5.76 12.45
CA LEU A 114 2.39 6.31 11.49
C LEU A 114 3.39 7.28 12.14
N THR A 115 2.94 8.15 13.05
CA THR A 115 3.82 9.08 13.77
C THR A 115 4.75 8.39 14.77
N GLN A 116 4.43 7.17 15.20
CA GLN A 116 5.34 6.34 16.00
C GLN A 116 6.41 5.63 15.15
N ILE A 117 6.12 5.39 13.86
CA ILE A 117 7.05 4.74 12.94
C ILE A 117 7.99 5.75 12.28
N LEU A 118 7.45 6.90 11.85
CA LEU A 118 8.20 7.96 11.19
C LEU A 118 8.85 8.86 12.25
N VAL A 119 10.18 8.92 12.24
CA VAL A 119 10.97 9.74 13.17
C VAL A 119 11.32 11.11 12.58
N ASP A 120 11.28 11.24 11.25
CA ASP A 120 11.51 12.50 10.54
C ASP A 120 10.19 13.22 10.33
N ASP A 121 10.06 14.38 10.99
CA ASP A 121 8.85 15.20 10.93
C ASP A 121 8.69 15.94 9.60
N GLN A 122 9.74 16.06 8.78
CA GLN A 122 9.66 16.74 7.48
C GLN A 122 9.04 15.86 6.40
N LEU A 123 8.82 14.57 6.68
CA LEU A 123 8.19 13.67 5.73
C LEU A 123 6.72 14.06 5.51
N PRO A 124 6.25 14.16 4.25
CA PRO A 124 4.87 14.55 3.97
C PRO A 124 3.82 13.69 4.68
N GLY A 125 4.07 12.38 4.79
CA GLY A 125 3.17 11.47 5.51
C GLY A 125 3.10 11.73 7.01
N TYR A 126 4.17 12.24 7.62
CA TYR A 126 4.17 12.63 9.04
C TYR A 126 3.34 13.90 9.26
N GLN A 127 3.55 14.92 8.43
CA GLN A 127 2.78 16.17 8.50
C GLN A 127 1.29 15.95 8.24
N GLU A 128 0.95 15.08 7.29
CA GLU A 128 -0.42 14.68 7.03
C GLU A 128 -1.06 14.00 8.26
N ALA A 129 -0.34 13.07 8.89
CA ALA A 129 -0.81 12.41 10.10
C ALA A 129 -1.10 13.42 11.23
N LEU A 130 -0.18 14.36 11.47
CA LEU A 130 -0.39 15.42 12.46
C LEU A 130 -1.63 16.26 12.14
N SER A 131 -1.78 16.69 10.89
CA SER A 131 -2.92 17.49 10.45
C SER A 131 -4.24 16.75 10.66
N TYR A 132 -4.30 15.46 10.33
CA TYR A 132 -5.51 14.65 10.49
C TYR A 132 -5.87 14.46 11.97
N LEU A 133 -4.87 14.22 12.82
CA LEU A 133 -5.09 14.00 14.25
C LEU A 133 -5.56 15.25 14.98
N ALA A 134 -5.04 16.42 14.59
CA ALA A 134 -5.46 17.72 15.12
C ALA A 134 -6.90 18.08 14.71
N ALA A 135 -7.31 17.74 13.48
CA ALA A 135 -8.63 18.09 12.95
C ALA A 135 -9.81 17.34 13.60
N GLY A 136 -9.56 16.22 14.28
CA GLY A 136 -10.59 15.43 14.99
C GLY A 136 -10.55 15.59 16.52
N GLY A 137 -10.05 16.72 17.02
CA GLY A 137 -9.84 16.99 18.45
C GLY A 137 -10.88 17.89 19.12
N ASP A 138 -12.01 18.19 18.47
CA ASP A 138 -13.07 19.06 18.99
C ASP A 138 -14.23 18.28 19.64
#